data_AF-A0A1G3ZQC4-F1
#
_entry.id   AF-A0A1G3ZQC4-F1
#
_cell.length_a   1.000
_cell.length_b   1.000
_cell.length_c   1.000
_cell.angle_alpha   90.00
_cell.angle_beta   90.00
_cell.angle_gamma   90.00
#
_symmetry.space_group_name_H-M   'P 1'
#
loop_
_entity.id
_entity.type
_entity.pdbx_description
1 polymer ?
#
loop_
_entity_poly.entity_id
_entity_poly.type
_entity_poly.pdbx_seq_one_letter_code
_entity_poly.pdbx_strand_id
1 'polypeptide(L)'
;MDLGFTVVAIPTDEIDRIVAEGDVSPPANGDRGDLYHVEPARAVLTVKENVNPCGEAVVQIRTPTGLGSGFLIDARGFVLTNEHVVAGEYQIAVTLFRRGGNELDKLQFRNVRILALDARLDLALLKIEDAGDREFPWVPVGDSNLLTEGQSVFAIGSPLGLERTVSQGIVSQKNRAMVGQLYIQTTAQINPGNSGGPLFNLRGEVVGMNNMKALAVGVEGLSFAIPAAVLKDFVRQRDAFAFDPRNPNAGFRYVEPPRMKLPRP
;
A
#
# COMPACT_ATOMS: atom_id res chain seq x y z
N MET A 1 5.53 33.20 30.43
CA MET A 1 5.33 34.21 29.37
C MET A 1 5.03 33.40 28.12
N ASP A 2 3.76 33.37 27.73
CA ASP A 2 3.26 32.57 26.62
C ASP A 2 3.34 33.41 25.35
N LEU A 3 4.15 32.98 24.38
CA LEU A 3 4.26 33.62 23.07
C LEU A 3 3.39 32.79 22.14
N GLY A 4 2.12 33.20 21.98
CA GLY A 4 1.12 32.48 21.19
C GLY A 4 1.50 32.22 19.72
N PHE A 5 0.55 31.72 18.94
CA PHE A 5 0.76 31.47 17.51
C PHE A 5 1.09 32.78 16.79
N THR A 6 2.31 32.90 16.27
CA THR A 6 2.68 34.00 15.39
C THR A 6 2.01 33.75 14.04
N VAL A 7 0.89 34.41 13.81
CA VAL A 7 0.34 34.57 12.46
C VAL A 7 1.32 35.44 11.71
N VAL A 8 2.04 34.88 10.74
CA VAL A 8 2.76 35.68 9.76
C VAL A 8 1.70 36.38 8.91
N ALA A 9 1.39 37.62 9.26
CA ALA A 9 0.61 38.51 8.42
C ALA A 9 1.57 39.09 7.39
N ILE A 10 1.40 38.72 6.13
CA ILE A 10 2.15 39.33 5.01
C ILE A 10 1.35 40.54 4.55
N PRO A 11 1.86 41.78 4.70
CA PRO A 11 1.20 42.97 4.19
C PRO A 11 1.15 42.88 2.67
N THR A 12 -0.04 43.03 2.08
CA THR A 12 -0.25 42.85 0.63
C THR A 12 0.55 43.86 -0.20
N ASP A 13 0.89 45.00 0.38
CA ASP A 13 1.69 46.08 -0.19
C ASP A 13 3.21 45.79 -0.18
N GLU A 14 3.66 44.79 0.57
CA GLU A 14 5.06 44.32 0.58
C GLU A 14 5.28 43.11 -0.35
N ILE A 15 4.25 42.68 -1.08
CA ILE A 15 4.34 41.55 -2.01
C ILE A 15 4.85 42.02 -3.37
N ASP A 16 6.13 41.77 -3.66
CA ASP A 16 6.76 42.10 -4.95
C ASP A 16 6.12 41.35 -6.14
N ARG A 17 5.73 40.08 -5.95
CA ARG A 17 5.08 39.28 -6.98
C ARG A 17 4.23 38.15 -6.40
N ILE A 18 2.97 38.05 -6.84
CA ILE A 18 2.12 36.88 -6.63
C ILE A 18 2.19 36.02 -7.89
N VAL A 19 2.73 34.80 -7.76
CA VAL A 19 2.71 33.81 -8.84
C VAL A 19 1.52 32.90 -8.58
N ALA A 20 0.52 32.93 -9.45
CA ALA A 20 -0.49 31.88 -9.48
C ALA A 20 0.20 30.60 -9.95
N GLU A 21 0.14 29.51 -9.18
CA GLU A 21 0.48 28.17 -9.66
C GLU A 21 -0.56 27.72 -10.70
N GLY A 22 -0.49 28.32 -11.89
CA GLY A 22 -1.01 27.75 -13.11
C GLY A 22 0.05 26.79 -13.66
N ASP A 23 -0.32 25.53 -13.76
CA ASP A 23 0.53 24.41 -14.19
C ASP A 23 1.82 24.25 -13.37
N VAL A 24 1.67 23.78 -12.13
CA VAL A 24 2.65 22.81 -11.63
C VAL A 24 2.43 21.54 -12.46
N SER A 25 3.01 21.52 -13.67
CA SER A 25 3.33 20.25 -14.30
C SER A 25 4.07 19.43 -13.24
N PRO A 26 3.61 18.20 -12.90
CA PRO A 26 4.36 17.35 -12.00
C PRO A 26 5.80 17.31 -12.53
N PRO A 27 6.81 17.42 -11.65
CA PRO A 27 8.19 17.64 -12.09
C PRO A 27 8.52 16.67 -13.22
N ALA A 28 8.82 17.24 -14.37
CA ALA A 28 9.16 16.50 -15.57
C ALA A 28 10.47 15.75 -15.29
N ASN A 29 10.32 14.46 -14.98
CA ASN A 29 11.31 13.38 -14.93
C ASN A 29 12.69 13.65 -14.33
N GLY A 30 13.00 12.86 -13.29
CA GLY A 30 14.31 12.23 -13.13
C GLY A 30 15.22 12.87 -12.09
N ASP A 31 15.07 12.42 -10.83
CA ASP A 31 16.18 11.92 -9.97
C ASP A 31 15.87 12.03 -8.46
N ARG A 32 14.67 11.58 -8.06
CA ARG A 32 14.50 10.81 -6.83
C ARG A 32 13.75 9.55 -7.24
N GLY A 33 14.48 8.49 -7.55
CA GLY A 33 13.92 7.25 -8.11
C GLY A 33 12.80 6.68 -7.25
N ASP A 34 11.55 7.00 -7.61
CA ASP A 34 10.35 6.45 -6.97
C ASP A 34 10.36 4.92 -7.13
N LEU A 35 10.20 4.19 -6.03
CA LEU A 35 10.28 2.72 -6.02
C LEU A 35 9.07 2.04 -6.67
N TYR A 36 8.08 2.81 -7.14
CA TYR A 36 6.89 2.30 -7.81
C TYR A 36 6.77 2.89 -9.21
N HIS A 37 6.10 2.16 -10.10
CA HIS A 37 5.84 2.59 -11.46
C HIS A 37 4.36 2.96 -11.66
N VAL A 38 4.10 3.95 -12.52
CA VAL A 38 2.75 4.31 -12.96
C VAL A 38 2.73 4.22 -14.48
N GLU A 39 1.75 3.51 -15.02
CA GLU A 39 1.57 3.34 -16.46
C GLU A 39 0.17 3.84 -16.83
N PRO A 40 0.02 5.12 -17.20
CA PRO A 40 -1.28 5.66 -17.55
C PRO A 40 -1.81 5.05 -18.86
N ALA A 41 -3.13 5.04 -19.02
CA ALA A 41 -3.82 4.66 -20.26
C ALA A 41 -3.67 3.18 -20.70
N ARG A 42 -3.43 2.26 -19.77
CA ARG A 42 -3.51 0.81 -20.03
C ARG A 42 -4.90 0.41 -20.54
N ALA A 43 -4.94 -0.60 -21.41
CA ALA A 43 -6.19 -1.15 -21.91
C ALA A 43 -7.01 -1.77 -20.77
N VAL A 44 -8.34 -1.61 -20.82
CA VAL A 44 -9.26 -2.29 -19.90
C VAL A 44 -9.41 -3.73 -20.38
N LEU A 45 -9.06 -4.68 -19.52
CA LEU A 45 -9.15 -6.12 -19.77
C LEU A 45 -10.16 -6.77 -18.83
N THR A 46 -10.57 -8.00 -19.14
CA THR A 46 -11.36 -8.81 -18.21
C THR A 46 -10.52 -9.25 -17.01
N VAL A 47 -11.17 -9.67 -15.92
CA VAL A 47 -10.46 -10.24 -14.78
C VAL A 47 -9.63 -11.45 -15.20
N LYS A 48 -10.20 -12.34 -16.03
CA LYS A 48 -9.51 -13.54 -16.55
C LYS A 48 -8.20 -13.21 -17.25
N GLU A 49 -8.18 -12.16 -18.06
CA GLU A 49 -6.99 -11.71 -18.79
C GLU A 49 -5.95 -11.07 -17.85
N ASN A 50 -6.40 -10.39 -16.80
CA ASN A 50 -5.51 -9.77 -15.81
C ASN A 50 -4.93 -10.77 -14.79
N VAL A 51 -5.60 -11.89 -14.49
CA VAL A 51 -5.19 -12.82 -13.40
C VAL A 51 -3.74 -13.24 -13.52
N ASN A 52 -3.31 -13.66 -14.71
CA ASN A 52 -1.94 -14.15 -14.92
C ASN A 52 -0.90 -13.02 -14.82
N PRO A 53 -0.95 -11.95 -15.64
CA PRO A 53 0.08 -10.91 -15.59
C PRO A 53 0.13 -10.20 -14.23
N CYS A 54 -1.00 -9.96 -13.58
CA CYS A 54 -1.01 -9.34 -12.24
C CYS A 54 -0.58 -10.34 -11.16
N GLY A 55 -1.03 -11.59 -11.24
CA GLY A 55 -0.76 -12.62 -10.23
C GLY A 55 0.70 -13.09 -10.18
N GLU A 56 1.49 -12.85 -11.22
CA GLU A 56 2.93 -13.11 -11.19
C GLU A 56 3.70 -12.15 -10.28
N ALA A 57 3.19 -10.94 -10.05
CA ALA A 57 3.80 -9.97 -9.13
C ALA A 57 3.29 -10.12 -7.67
N VAL A 58 2.27 -10.94 -7.45
CA VAL A 58 1.70 -11.19 -6.11
C VAL A 58 2.50 -12.27 -5.41
N VAL A 59 2.91 -11.99 -4.18
CA VAL A 59 3.73 -12.89 -3.37
C VAL A 59 2.99 -13.30 -2.11
N GLN A 60 3.31 -14.50 -1.61
CA GLN A 60 2.92 -14.91 -0.27
C GLN A 60 4.02 -14.50 0.72
N ILE A 61 3.61 -13.96 1.85
CA ILE A 61 4.50 -13.57 2.94
C ILE A 61 4.24 -14.51 4.10
N ARG A 62 5.30 -15.11 4.62
CA ARG A 62 5.26 -16.05 5.73
C ARG A 62 6.19 -15.58 6.83
N THR A 63 5.67 -15.57 8.05
CA THR A 63 6.41 -15.34 9.28
C THR A 63 6.24 -16.56 10.21
N PRO A 64 7.00 -16.68 11.31
CA PRO A 64 6.80 -17.72 12.31
C PRO A 64 5.36 -17.84 12.83
N THR A 65 4.65 -16.71 12.97
CA THR A 65 3.30 -16.68 13.56
C THR A 65 2.18 -16.39 12.55
N GLY A 66 2.50 -16.01 11.31
CA GLY A 66 1.51 -15.45 10.39
C GLY A 66 1.73 -15.81 8.92
N LEU A 67 0.67 -15.59 8.15
CA LEU A 67 0.63 -15.74 6.70
C LEU A 67 -0.17 -14.58 6.10
N GLY A 68 0.38 -13.93 5.08
CA GLY A 68 -0.26 -12.85 4.34
C GLY A 68 0.11 -12.85 2.87
N SER A 69 -0.29 -11.79 2.19
CA SER A 69 0.08 -11.50 0.81
C SER A 69 0.86 -10.20 0.72
N GLY A 70 1.55 -10.02 -0.39
CA GLY A 70 2.18 -8.77 -0.78
C GLY A 70 2.23 -8.68 -2.30
N PHE A 71 2.78 -7.58 -2.82
CA PHE A 71 3.02 -7.45 -4.25
C PHE A 71 4.30 -6.66 -4.53
N LEU A 72 4.95 -7.05 -5.63
CA LEU A 72 6.17 -6.45 -6.14
C LEU A 72 5.85 -5.14 -6.86
N ILE A 73 6.54 -4.07 -6.48
CA ILE A 73 6.35 -2.71 -7.03
C ILE A 73 7.43 -2.29 -8.02
N ASP A 74 8.55 -3.04 -8.08
CA ASP A 74 9.60 -2.85 -9.07
C ASP A 74 10.35 -4.16 -9.41
N ALA A 75 11.19 -4.08 -10.44
CA ALA A 75 12.04 -5.19 -10.90
C ALA A 75 13.14 -5.58 -9.91
N ARG A 76 13.47 -4.73 -8.93
CA ARG A 76 14.55 -4.95 -7.95
C ARG A 76 14.09 -5.78 -6.77
N GLY A 77 12.80 -6.11 -6.66
CA GLY A 77 12.29 -6.97 -5.57
C GLY A 77 11.84 -6.21 -4.32
N PHE A 78 11.35 -4.98 -4.50
CA PHE A 78 10.65 -4.27 -3.44
C PHE A 78 9.20 -4.76 -3.35
N VAL A 79 8.76 -5.08 -2.14
CA VAL A 79 7.44 -5.68 -1.87
C VAL A 79 6.66 -4.80 -0.90
N LEU A 80 5.42 -4.46 -1.24
CA LEU A 80 4.47 -3.86 -0.30
C LEU A 80 3.60 -4.93 0.35
N THR A 81 3.31 -4.75 1.63
CA THR A 81 2.36 -5.57 2.42
C THR A 81 1.81 -4.76 3.60
N ASN A 82 0.95 -5.38 4.41
CA ASN A 82 0.48 -4.79 5.66
C ASN A 82 1.51 -4.94 6.78
N GLU A 83 1.50 -4.00 7.70
CA GLU A 83 2.36 -4.03 8.88
C GLU A 83 2.03 -5.22 9.78
N HIS A 84 0.74 -5.48 10.03
CA HIS A 84 0.31 -6.55 10.92
C HIS A 84 0.72 -7.96 10.42
N VAL A 85 1.07 -8.12 9.14
CA VAL A 85 1.56 -9.38 8.57
C VAL A 85 3.00 -9.67 9.03
N VAL A 86 3.80 -8.62 9.29
CA VAL A 86 5.22 -8.71 9.61
C VAL A 86 5.57 -8.15 11.00
N ALA A 87 4.57 -7.64 11.73
CA ALA A 87 4.74 -7.01 13.04
C ALA A 87 5.41 -7.95 14.05
N GLY A 88 6.48 -7.46 14.69
CA GLY A 88 7.23 -8.22 15.70
C GLY A 88 8.09 -9.37 15.15
N GLU A 89 8.14 -9.56 13.83
CA GLU A 89 8.83 -10.68 13.19
C GLU A 89 10.11 -10.22 12.48
N TYR A 90 11.21 -10.91 12.74
CA TYR A 90 12.50 -10.65 12.09
C TYR A 90 12.83 -11.67 11.01
N GLN A 91 12.09 -12.78 10.98
CA GLN A 91 12.27 -13.87 10.02
C GLN A 91 11.09 -13.84 9.04
N ILE A 92 11.31 -13.27 7.86
CA ILE A 92 10.30 -13.16 6.82
C ILE A 92 10.72 -14.00 5.63
N ALA A 93 9.82 -14.85 5.16
CA ALA A 93 9.97 -15.56 3.90
C ALA A 93 8.97 -15.02 2.88
N VAL A 94 9.46 -14.67 1.69
CA VAL A 94 8.65 -14.26 0.54
C VAL A 94 8.63 -15.40 -0.46
N THR A 95 7.44 -15.86 -0.84
CA THR A 95 7.25 -16.88 -1.88
C THR A 95 6.62 -16.25 -3.11
N LEU A 96 7.36 -16.26 -4.21
CA LEU A 96 6.90 -15.86 -5.53
C LEU A 96 6.41 -17.10 -6.27
N PHE A 97 5.19 -17.03 -6.80
CA PHE A 97 4.63 -18.08 -7.65
C PHE A 97 4.81 -17.66 -9.11
N ARG A 98 5.55 -18.43 -9.89
CA ARG A 98 5.68 -18.23 -11.34
C ARG A 98 4.94 -19.33 -12.08
N ARG A 99 4.45 -19.04 -13.27
CA ARG A 99 3.85 -20.08 -14.10
C ARG A 99 4.96 -20.96 -14.66
N GLY A 100 5.04 -22.19 -14.16
CA GLY A 100 5.74 -23.30 -14.83
C GLY A 100 4.82 -23.92 -15.88
N GLY A 101 5.30 -24.92 -16.62
CA GLY A 101 4.56 -25.54 -17.73
C GLY A 101 3.10 -25.88 -17.39
N ASN A 102 2.90 -26.80 -16.44
CA ASN A 102 1.57 -27.26 -15.98
C ASN A 102 1.27 -26.94 -14.50
N GLU A 103 2.26 -26.47 -13.73
CA GLU A 103 2.13 -26.14 -12.30
C GLU A 103 2.74 -24.77 -12.00
N LEU A 104 2.44 -24.19 -10.83
CA LEU A 104 3.08 -22.97 -10.37
C LEU A 104 4.43 -23.32 -9.72
N ASP A 105 5.51 -22.78 -10.31
CA ASP A 105 6.85 -22.86 -9.74
C ASP A 105 6.94 -21.94 -8.53
N LYS A 106 7.43 -22.47 -7.41
CA LYS A 106 7.59 -21.74 -6.15
C LYS A 106 9.04 -21.30 -5.99
N LEU A 107 9.25 -19.99 -5.95
CA LEU A 107 10.53 -19.39 -5.63
C LEU A 107 10.43 -18.79 -4.23
N GLN A 108 11.11 -19.39 -3.27
CA GLN A 108 11.14 -18.92 -1.89
C GLN A 108 12.44 -18.15 -1.61
N PHE A 109 12.28 -16.97 -1.03
CA PHE A 109 13.32 -16.08 -0.57
C PHE A 109 13.25 -15.96 0.95
N ARG A 110 14.37 -16.13 1.64
CA ARG A 110 14.44 -16.12 3.11
C ARG A 110 15.26 -14.96 3.66
N ASN A 111 16.12 -14.36 2.84
CA ASN A 111 16.78 -13.12 3.20
C ASN A 111 15.93 -11.94 2.74
N VAL A 112 14.97 -11.55 3.58
CA VAL A 112 14.05 -10.45 3.34
C VAL A 112 14.20 -9.42 4.45
N ARG A 113 14.50 -8.18 4.07
CA ARG A 113 14.66 -7.07 5.01
C ARG A 113 13.41 -6.19 5.03
N ILE A 114 12.98 -5.76 6.22
CA ILE A 114 12.02 -4.68 6.40
C ILE A 114 12.77 -3.36 6.19
N LEU A 115 12.32 -2.56 5.21
CA LEU A 115 12.91 -1.25 4.93
C LEU A 115 12.16 -0.12 5.64
N ALA A 116 10.82 -0.20 5.64
CA ALA A 116 9.98 0.81 6.26
C ALA A 116 8.71 0.17 6.83
N LEU A 117 8.20 0.74 7.92
CA LEU A 117 7.05 0.21 8.64
C LEU A 117 6.24 1.36 9.27
N ASP A 118 4.94 1.39 9.03
CA ASP A 118 4.00 2.32 9.67
C ASP A 118 2.82 1.54 10.24
N ALA A 119 2.85 1.32 11.56
CA ALA A 119 1.79 0.62 12.29
C ALA A 119 0.46 1.40 12.33
N ARG A 120 0.50 2.73 12.17
CA ARG A 120 -0.73 3.53 12.09
C ARG A 120 -1.40 3.24 10.75
N LEU A 121 -0.68 3.37 9.63
CA LEU A 121 -1.21 3.13 8.28
C LEU A 121 -1.39 1.65 7.94
N ASP A 122 -0.85 0.76 8.77
CA ASP A 122 -0.79 -0.68 8.54
C ASP A 122 -0.07 -1.03 7.23
N LEU A 123 1.10 -0.43 7.03
CA LEU A 123 1.92 -0.59 5.82
C LEU A 123 3.36 -1.01 6.16
N ALA A 124 3.90 -1.93 5.36
CA ALA A 124 5.30 -2.30 5.39
C ALA A 124 5.88 -2.37 3.97
N LEU A 125 7.12 -1.90 3.84
CA LEU A 125 7.95 -2.04 2.65
C LEU A 125 9.08 -3.03 2.94
N LEU A 126 9.14 -4.10 2.16
CA LEU A 126 10.13 -5.15 2.27
C LEU A 126 11.07 -5.14 1.06
N LYS A 127 12.26 -5.71 1.23
CA LYS A 127 13.24 -5.96 0.17
C LYS A 127 13.70 -7.40 0.20
N ILE A 128 13.62 -8.06 -0.94
CA ILE A 128 14.25 -9.37 -1.17
C ILE A 128 15.75 -9.13 -1.42
N GLU A 129 16.63 -9.73 -0.61
CA GLU A 129 18.08 -9.51 -0.68
C GLU A 129 18.86 -10.69 -1.25
N ASP A 130 18.33 -11.92 -1.15
CA ASP A 130 18.93 -13.15 -1.71
C ASP A 130 18.54 -13.40 -3.18
N ALA A 131 18.26 -12.34 -3.94
CA ALA A 131 17.86 -12.42 -5.34
C ALA A 131 19.02 -12.50 -6.34
N GLY A 132 20.24 -12.09 -5.95
CA GLY A 132 21.33 -11.84 -6.90
C GLY A 132 20.93 -10.78 -7.94
N ASP A 133 21.26 -11.01 -9.21
CA ASP A 133 20.91 -10.13 -10.34
C ASP A 133 19.51 -10.43 -10.94
N ARG A 134 18.66 -11.15 -10.20
CA ARG A 134 17.33 -11.53 -10.69
C ARG A 134 16.41 -10.33 -10.79
N GLU A 135 15.77 -10.19 -11.94
CA GLU A 135 14.61 -9.32 -12.11
C GLU A 135 13.31 -10.01 -11.70
N PHE A 136 12.47 -9.24 -11.01
CA PHE A 136 11.15 -9.63 -10.54
C PHE A 136 10.08 -9.10 -11.47
N PRO A 137 8.92 -9.78 -11.62
CA PRO A 137 7.71 -9.16 -12.16
C PRO A 137 7.18 -8.11 -11.17
N TRP A 138 6.56 -7.05 -11.66
CA TRP A 138 5.96 -6.01 -10.82
C TRP A 138 4.65 -5.50 -11.44
N VAL A 139 3.86 -4.80 -10.64
CA VAL A 139 2.58 -4.21 -11.06
C VAL A 139 2.61 -2.68 -10.96
N PRO A 140 1.99 -1.96 -11.92
CA PRO A 140 1.87 -0.52 -11.84
C PRO A 140 0.90 -0.10 -10.73
N VAL A 141 1.20 1.01 -10.06
CA VAL A 141 0.34 1.60 -9.03
C VAL A 141 -0.53 2.68 -9.65
N GLY A 142 -1.84 2.43 -9.69
CA GLY A 142 -2.85 3.32 -10.25
C GLY A 142 -3.16 4.51 -9.35
N ASP A 143 -4.18 5.27 -9.73
CA ASP A 143 -4.69 6.39 -8.92
C ASP A 143 -6.04 6.05 -8.31
N SER A 144 -6.08 5.92 -6.98
CA SER A 144 -7.31 5.65 -6.23
C SER A 144 -8.29 6.81 -6.25
N ASN A 145 -7.84 8.05 -6.49
CA ASN A 145 -8.71 9.23 -6.52
C ASN A 145 -9.66 9.21 -7.73
N LEU A 146 -9.21 8.58 -8.82
CA LEU A 146 -9.97 8.41 -10.06
C LEU A 146 -10.99 7.26 -9.98
N LEU A 147 -11.04 6.51 -8.88
CA LEU A 147 -12.06 5.49 -8.70
C LEU A 147 -13.45 6.11 -8.68
N THR A 148 -14.42 5.35 -9.18
CA THR A 148 -15.86 5.67 -9.07
C THR A 148 -16.58 4.53 -8.36
N GLU A 149 -17.66 4.86 -7.63
CA GLU A 149 -18.54 3.84 -7.06
C GLU A 149 -19.16 2.99 -8.17
N GLY A 150 -19.33 1.70 -7.93
CA GLY A 150 -19.74 0.72 -8.94
C GLY A 150 -18.64 0.23 -9.87
N GLN A 151 -17.44 0.85 -9.87
CA GLN A 151 -16.34 0.41 -10.72
C GLN A 151 -15.87 -1.00 -10.34
N SER A 152 -15.70 -1.86 -11.34
CA SER A 152 -15.20 -3.22 -11.15
C SER A 152 -13.75 -3.23 -10.68
N VAL A 153 -13.49 -4.06 -9.67
CA VAL A 153 -12.17 -4.31 -9.09
C VAL A 153 -12.01 -5.80 -8.81
N PHE A 154 -10.77 -6.26 -8.72
CA PHE A 154 -10.47 -7.64 -8.30
C PHE A 154 -9.27 -7.67 -7.37
N ALA A 155 -9.29 -8.59 -6.42
CA ALA A 155 -8.18 -8.85 -5.52
C ALA A 155 -7.51 -10.16 -5.91
N ILE A 156 -6.19 -10.19 -5.77
CA ILE A 156 -5.40 -11.42 -5.88
C ILE A 156 -4.61 -11.57 -4.58
N GLY A 157 -4.66 -12.76 -4.00
CA GLY A 157 -3.87 -13.10 -2.81
C GLY A 157 -3.62 -14.60 -2.69
N SER A 158 -3.03 -15.01 -1.57
CA SER A 158 -2.71 -16.42 -1.27
C SER A 158 -3.33 -16.87 0.07
N PRO A 159 -4.67 -16.90 0.19
CA PRO A 159 -5.36 -17.24 1.43
C PRO A 159 -5.13 -18.70 1.80
N LEU A 160 -4.83 -18.97 3.08
CA LEU A 160 -4.67 -20.33 3.64
C LEU A 160 -3.62 -21.21 2.93
N GLY A 161 -2.68 -20.62 2.18
CA GLY A 161 -1.73 -21.38 1.37
C GLY A 161 -2.30 -21.88 0.03
N LEU A 162 -3.55 -21.56 -0.28
CA LEU A 162 -4.12 -21.74 -1.62
C LEU A 162 -3.55 -20.66 -2.54
N GLU A 163 -2.83 -21.10 -3.56
CA GLU A 163 -2.05 -20.23 -4.43
C GLU A 163 -2.98 -19.42 -5.34
N ARG A 164 -2.74 -18.09 -5.44
CA ARG A 164 -3.42 -17.18 -6.38
C ARG A 164 -4.95 -17.25 -6.35
N THR A 165 -5.55 -17.07 -5.17
CA THR A 165 -7.01 -16.86 -5.10
C THR A 165 -7.37 -15.50 -5.66
N VAL A 166 -8.36 -15.50 -6.57
CA VAL A 166 -8.89 -14.30 -7.20
C VAL A 166 -10.32 -14.09 -6.72
N SER A 167 -10.62 -12.88 -6.26
CA SER A 167 -11.99 -12.46 -5.98
C SER A 167 -12.31 -11.18 -6.74
N GLN A 168 -13.52 -11.10 -7.29
CA GLN A 168 -13.99 -9.93 -8.03
C GLN A 168 -15.12 -9.24 -7.27
N GLY A 169 -15.20 -7.93 -7.39
CA GLY A 169 -16.30 -7.14 -6.87
C GLY A 169 -16.32 -5.74 -7.50
N ILE A 170 -16.92 -4.80 -6.78
CA ILE A 170 -17.00 -3.39 -7.15
C ILE A 170 -16.51 -2.50 -6.02
N VAL A 171 -16.09 -1.29 -6.36
CA VAL A 171 -15.92 -0.21 -5.37
C VAL A 171 -17.30 0.18 -4.85
N SER A 172 -17.56 -0.07 -3.57
CA SER A 172 -18.79 0.37 -2.90
C SER A 172 -18.69 1.83 -2.47
N GLN A 173 -17.53 2.24 -1.97
CA GLN A 173 -17.23 3.63 -1.59
C GLN A 173 -15.73 3.83 -1.61
N LYS A 174 -15.24 4.86 -2.32
CA LYS A 174 -13.78 5.06 -2.50
C LYS A 174 -13.08 5.72 -1.30
N ASN A 175 -13.80 6.53 -0.52
CA ASN A 175 -13.27 7.31 0.60
C ASN A 175 -14.12 7.08 1.86
N ARG A 176 -13.99 5.91 2.46
CA ARG A 176 -14.65 5.56 3.72
C ARG A 176 -13.75 5.98 4.88
N ALA A 177 -14.18 6.97 5.66
CA ALA A 177 -13.44 7.40 6.85
C ALA A 177 -13.67 6.43 8.02
N MET A 178 -12.59 5.81 8.52
CA MET A 178 -12.61 4.87 9.66
C MET A 178 -11.35 5.05 10.49
N VAL A 179 -11.49 5.18 11.80
CA VAL A 179 -10.37 5.27 12.76
C VAL A 179 -9.31 6.34 12.36
N GLY A 180 -9.77 7.47 11.82
CA GLY A 180 -8.89 8.57 11.39
C GLY A 180 -8.18 8.35 10.05
N GLN A 181 -8.60 7.36 9.24
CA GLN A 181 -8.01 7.04 7.93
C GLN A 181 -9.08 6.84 6.86
N LEU A 182 -8.65 6.88 5.61
CA LEU A 182 -9.49 6.62 4.45
C LEU A 182 -9.25 5.20 3.93
N TYR A 183 -10.34 4.50 3.65
CA TYR A 183 -10.35 3.17 3.05
C TYR A 183 -11.22 3.15 1.80
N ILE A 184 -10.83 2.31 0.84
CA ILE A 184 -11.71 1.86 -0.24
C ILE A 184 -12.55 0.72 0.31
N GLN A 185 -13.86 0.88 0.31
CA GLN A 185 -14.80 -0.20 0.55
C GLN A 185 -15.07 -0.95 -0.76
N THR A 186 -14.99 -2.28 -0.72
CA THR A 186 -15.22 -3.15 -1.88
C THR A 186 -16.07 -4.35 -1.52
N THR A 187 -16.84 -4.84 -2.51
CA THR A 187 -17.54 -6.12 -2.40
C THR A 187 -16.67 -7.32 -2.77
N ALA A 188 -15.46 -7.08 -3.30
CA ALA A 188 -14.50 -8.16 -3.55
C ALA A 188 -14.20 -8.87 -2.22
N GLN A 189 -14.29 -10.20 -2.22
CA GLN A 189 -14.10 -10.98 -1.01
C GLN A 189 -12.65 -10.93 -0.55
N ILE A 190 -12.42 -10.36 0.63
CA ILE A 190 -11.13 -10.34 1.31
C ILE A 190 -11.23 -11.24 2.55
N ASN A 191 -10.41 -12.29 2.58
CA ASN A 191 -10.35 -13.28 3.66
C ASN A 191 -8.91 -13.34 4.21
N PRO A 192 -8.70 -13.95 5.39
CA PRO A 192 -7.36 -14.17 5.94
C PRO A 192 -6.39 -14.74 4.90
N GLY A 193 -5.25 -14.07 4.74
CA GLY A 193 -4.21 -14.36 3.75
C GLY A 193 -4.30 -13.59 2.44
N ASN A 194 -5.38 -12.83 2.17
CA ASN A 194 -5.39 -11.77 1.15
C ASN A 194 -4.87 -10.42 1.68
N SER A 195 -4.82 -10.24 3.01
CA SER A 195 -4.27 -9.04 3.64
C SER A 195 -2.83 -8.79 3.18
N GLY A 196 -2.55 -7.54 2.84
CA GLY A 196 -1.30 -7.06 2.23
C GLY A 196 -1.24 -7.25 0.71
N GLY A 197 -2.15 -8.04 0.13
CA GLY A 197 -2.27 -8.23 -1.32
C GLY A 197 -2.89 -7.02 -2.02
N PRO A 198 -2.73 -6.91 -3.35
CA PRO A 198 -3.26 -5.79 -4.13
C PRO A 198 -4.76 -5.91 -4.42
N LEU A 199 -5.42 -4.74 -4.47
CA LEU A 199 -6.72 -4.53 -5.10
C LEU A 199 -6.47 -3.85 -6.45
N PHE A 200 -6.87 -4.50 -7.55
CA PHE A 200 -6.66 -4.04 -8.91
C PHE A 200 -7.94 -3.47 -9.52
N ASN A 201 -7.77 -2.50 -10.41
CA ASN A 201 -8.80 -2.17 -11.41
C ASN A 201 -8.65 -3.05 -12.66
N LEU A 202 -9.60 -2.97 -13.59
CA LEU A 202 -9.59 -3.76 -14.83
C LEU A 202 -8.45 -3.41 -15.82
N ARG A 203 -7.65 -2.37 -15.55
CA ARG A 203 -6.41 -2.09 -16.30
C ARG A 203 -5.18 -2.82 -15.74
N GLY A 204 -5.35 -3.60 -14.67
CA GLY A 204 -4.26 -4.27 -13.97
C GLY A 204 -3.41 -3.33 -13.12
N GLU A 205 -3.93 -2.14 -12.79
CA GLU A 205 -3.26 -1.18 -11.92
C GLU A 205 -3.69 -1.41 -10.46
N VAL A 206 -2.75 -1.38 -9.53
CA VAL A 206 -3.03 -1.44 -8.09
C VAL A 206 -3.72 -0.14 -7.67
N VAL A 207 -4.99 -0.22 -7.29
CA VAL A 207 -5.79 0.92 -6.78
C VAL A 207 -5.93 0.92 -5.26
N GLY A 208 -5.53 -0.16 -4.60
CA GLY A 208 -5.38 -0.21 -3.15
C GLY A 208 -4.69 -1.49 -2.67
N MET A 209 -4.48 -1.60 -1.37
CA MET A 209 -3.94 -2.80 -0.71
C MET A 209 -4.99 -3.36 0.24
N ASN A 210 -5.35 -4.62 0.08
CA ASN A 210 -6.34 -5.31 0.91
C ASN A 210 -5.86 -5.33 2.36
N ASN A 211 -6.69 -4.88 3.30
CA ASN A 211 -6.33 -4.81 4.72
C ASN A 211 -7.21 -5.73 5.55
N MET A 212 -8.49 -5.36 5.72
CA MET A 212 -9.40 -6.01 6.66
C MET A 212 -10.74 -6.36 6.01
N LYS A 213 -11.38 -7.40 6.56
CA LYS A 213 -12.83 -7.62 6.46
C LYS A 213 -13.46 -7.12 7.74
N ALA A 214 -14.66 -6.54 7.69
CA ALA A 214 -15.42 -6.32 8.92
C ALA A 214 -15.63 -7.66 9.65
N LEU A 215 -15.09 -7.76 10.87
CA LEU A 215 -15.11 -9.00 11.67
C LEU A 215 -16.44 -9.24 12.42
N ALA A 216 -17.45 -8.39 12.20
CA ALA A 216 -18.76 -8.57 12.81
C ALA A 216 -19.46 -9.81 12.23
N VAL A 217 -19.94 -10.69 13.13
CA VAL A 217 -20.70 -11.90 12.77
C VAL A 217 -21.92 -11.49 11.92
N GLY A 218 -22.06 -12.09 10.74
CA GLY A 218 -23.18 -11.82 9.81
C GLY A 218 -22.95 -10.68 8.81
N VAL A 219 -21.77 -10.04 8.81
CA VAL A 219 -21.43 -9.02 7.80
C VAL A 219 -20.68 -9.68 6.62
N GLU A 220 -21.38 -9.85 5.52
CA GLU A 220 -20.82 -10.33 4.25
C GLU A 220 -20.67 -9.19 3.24
N GLY A 221 -19.70 -9.29 2.33
CA GLY A 221 -19.51 -8.30 1.26
C GLY A 221 -18.98 -6.93 1.72
N LEU A 222 -18.47 -6.81 2.96
CA LEU A 222 -17.86 -5.59 3.49
C LEU A 222 -16.35 -5.79 3.71
N SER A 223 -15.58 -5.47 2.68
CA SER A 223 -14.12 -5.52 2.69
C SER A 223 -13.51 -4.13 2.52
N PHE A 224 -12.29 -3.94 3.03
CA PHE A 224 -11.58 -2.66 2.99
C PHE A 224 -10.17 -2.81 2.43
N ALA A 225 -9.76 -1.81 1.64
CA ALA A 225 -8.40 -1.66 1.14
C ALA A 225 -7.85 -0.26 1.42
N ILE A 226 -6.56 -0.17 1.72
CA ILE A 226 -5.83 1.09 1.86
C ILE A 226 -5.68 1.71 0.45
N PRO A 227 -6.07 2.97 0.21
CA PRO A 227 -6.03 3.58 -1.12
C PRO A 227 -4.61 3.69 -1.69
N ALA A 228 -4.45 3.48 -3.00
CA ALA A 228 -3.16 3.60 -3.69
C ALA A 228 -2.47 4.96 -3.49
N ALA A 229 -3.22 6.05 -3.33
CA ALA A 229 -2.64 7.36 -2.99
C ALA A 229 -1.81 7.31 -1.69
N VAL A 230 -2.33 6.65 -0.65
CA VAL A 230 -1.62 6.45 0.63
C VAL A 230 -0.38 5.59 0.44
N LEU A 231 -0.45 4.55 -0.41
CA LEU A 231 0.70 3.70 -0.72
C LEU A 231 1.82 4.49 -1.39
N LYS A 232 1.49 5.35 -2.36
CA LYS A 232 2.45 6.21 -3.05
C LYS A 232 3.14 7.15 -2.07
N ASP A 233 2.38 7.77 -1.17
CA ASP A 233 2.93 8.69 -0.17
C ASP A 233 3.84 7.97 0.81
N PHE A 234 3.44 6.78 1.28
CA PHE A 234 4.28 5.94 2.13
C PHE A 234 5.61 5.57 1.46
N VAL A 235 5.58 5.14 0.19
CA VAL A 235 6.81 4.75 -0.54
C VAL A 235 7.74 5.95 -0.80
N ARG A 236 7.17 7.12 -1.12
CA ARG A 236 7.91 8.37 -1.30
C ARG A 236 8.58 8.83 -0.01
N GLN A 237 7.89 8.65 1.12
CA GLN A 237 8.32 9.10 2.45
C GLN A 237 8.92 7.97 3.29
N ARG A 238 9.28 6.84 2.68
CA ARG A 238 9.74 5.63 3.38
C ARG A 238 10.85 5.87 4.41
N ASP A 239 11.72 6.86 4.17
CA ASP A 239 12.82 7.19 5.08
C ASP A 239 12.32 7.73 6.43
N ALA A 240 11.13 8.38 6.46
CA ALA A 240 10.47 8.80 7.71
C ALA A 240 9.91 7.62 8.52
N PHE A 241 9.76 6.47 7.88
CA PHE A 241 9.24 5.22 8.43
C PHE A 241 10.31 4.12 8.47
N ALA A 242 11.60 4.49 8.34
CA ALA A 242 12.69 3.54 8.21
C ALA A 242 12.75 2.59 9.41
N PHE A 243 12.76 1.29 9.14
CA PHE A 243 12.78 0.28 10.20
C PHE A 243 14.18 0.17 10.82
N ASP A 244 14.27 0.31 12.15
CA ASP A 244 15.47 -0.03 12.93
C ASP A 244 15.17 -1.26 13.80
N PRO A 245 15.84 -2.40 13.59
CA PRO A 245 15.65 -3.60 14.42
C PRO A 245 15.90 -3.37 15.92
N ARG A 246 16.70 -2.36 16.28
CA ARG A 246 17.01 -1.98 17.68
C ARG A 246 15.96 -1.03 18.25
N ASN A 247 15.15 -0.44 17.39
CA ASN A 247 14.04 0.42 17.75
C ASN A 247 12.86 0.10 16.83
N PRO A 248 12.15 -1.02 17.05
CA PRO A 248 11.03 -1.42 16.20
C PRO A 248 9.86 -0.42 16.21
N ASN A 249 9.89 0.58 17.10
CA ASN A 249 8.96 1.71 17.12
C ASN A 249 9.49 2.96 16.36
N ALA A 250 10.54 2.83 15.54
CA ALA A 250 11.15 3.94 14.80
C ALA A 250 10.27 4.41 13.64
N GLY A 251 9.21 5.12 13.97
CA GLY A 251 8.62 6.18 13.17
C GLY A 251 8.50 7.39 14.09
N PHE A 252 8.78 8.60 13.61
CA PHE A 252 8.69 9.80 14.46
C PHE A 252 7.31 9.86 15.15
N ARG A 253 7.28 9.65 16.47
CA ARG A 253 6.09 9.94 17.27
C ARG A 253 6.00 11.44 17.47
N TYR A 254 5.17 12.10 16.69
CA TYR A 254 4.72 13.44 17.04
C TYR A 254 3.98 13.34 18.38
N VAL A 255 4.51 14.01 19.40
CA VAL A 255 3.84 14.14 20.70
C VAL A 255 2.47 14.80 20.50
N GLU A 256 1.47 14.33 21.25
CA GLU A 256 0.18 15.03 21.29
C GLU A 256 0.43 16.51 21.63
N PRO A 257 -0.19 17.46 20.91
CA PRO A 257 -0.08 18.87 21.24
C PRO A 257 -0.55 19.08 22.69
N PRO A 258 0.11 19.95 23.46
CA PRO A 258 -0.27 20.19 24.85
C PRO A 258 -1.73 20.60 24.93
N ARG A 259 -2.52 19.87 25.71
CA ARG A 259 -3.93 20.21 25.95
C ARG A 259 -3.98 21.59 26.60
N MET A 260 -4.72 22.52 25.99
CA MET A 260 -5.03 23.81 26.62
C MET A 260 -5.68 23.53 27.97
N LYS A 261 -5.04 23.98 29.05
CA LYS A 261 -5.68 23.97 30.37
C LYS A 261 -6.80 25.01 30.32
N LEU A 262 -8.05 24.55 30.23
CA LEU A 262 -9.20 25.42 30.45
C LEU A 262 -9.05 26.05 31.85
N PRO A 263 -9.23 27.37 31.99
CA PRO A 263 -9.21 28.02 33.29
C PRO A 263 -10.24 27.34 34.19
N ARG A 264 -9.82 26.95 35.40
CA ARG A 264 -10.74 26.40 36.40
C ARG A 264 -11.74 27.49 36.79
N PRO A 265 -13.03 27.13 36.98
CA PRO A 265 -14.08 28.07 37.36
C PRO A 265 -13.80 28.76 38.69
#